data_AF-A0A841F8S5-F1
#
_entry.id   AF-A0A841F8S5-F1
#
_cell.length_a   1.000
_cell.length_b   1.000
_cell.length_c   1.000
_cell.angle_alpha   90.00
_cell.angle_beta   90.00
_cell.angle_gamma   90.00
#
_symmetry.space_group_name_H-M   'P 1'
#
loop_
_entity.id
_entity.type
_entity.pdbx_description
1 polymer ?
#
loop_
_entity_poly.entity_id
_entity_poly.type
_entity_poly.pdbx_seq_one_letter_code
_entity_poly.pdbx_strand_id
1 'polypeptide(L)'
;MTFDEVINDIEKMVGLELESIKPGANITLTGIDREAKRIELVTYAGKAKTRPFSELKKIWDKLCSTPAAHVDSVLGGSGSSRNQPETVMANLPYIEWFFMNGKKHLALMKEPTHDYGTLYKMDEMDAEELKQKLQTIDKIACEVVVLTDDIKSAAVAYEDMTGVPLKPLSPGVYEQIQDNVRFIIVSRNSILGPVETGTYVVVKGNTISGTGSVITINDKNYSIQHVNGLNLMVCLTKSY
;
A
#
# COMPACT_ATOMS: atom_id res chain seq x y z
N MET A 1 5.22 9.59 5.53
CA MET A 1 4.84 9.29 6.92
C MET A 1 5.46 7.98 7.35
N THR A 2 6.18 7.96 8.47
CA THR A 2 6.78 6.76 9.06
C THR A 2 5.80 6.07 10.02
N PHE A 3 6.05 4.80 10.37
CA PHE A 3 5.19 4.11 11.34
C PHE A 3 5.28 4.73 12.75
N ASP A 4 6.42 5.31 13.13
CA ASP A 4 6.54 5.98 14.44
C ASP A 4 5.69 7.27 14.51
N GLU A 5 5.53 7.98 13.39
CA GLU A 5 4.59 9.11 13.28
C GLU A 5 3.15 8.64 13.47
N VAL A 6 2.79 7.48 12.90
CA VAL A 6 1.47 6.88 13.12
C VAL A 6 1.25 6.54 14.59
N ILE A 7 2.26 6.02 15.31
CA ILE A 7 2.15 5.79 16.76
C ILE A 7 1.97 7.12 17.52
N ASN A 8 2.67 8.18 17.14
CA ASN A 8 2.48 9.51 17.73
C ASN A 8 1.06 10.04 17.49
N ASP A 9 0.49 9.75 16.32
CA ASP A 9 -0.89 10.12 15.98
C ASP A 9 -1.92 9.29 16.77
N ILE A 10 -1.65 8.00 16.98
CA ILE A 10 -2.47 7.14 17.85
C ILE A 10 -2.41 7.63 19.30
N GLU A 11 -1.28 8.17 19.76
CA GLU A 11 -1.15 8.72 21.12
C GLU A 11 -2.07 9.91 21.36
N LYS A 12 -2.35 10.71 20.32
CA LYS A 12 -3.32 11.83 20.39
C LYS A 12 -4.75 11.35 20.61
N MET A 13 -5.04 10.07 20.32
CA MET A 13 -6.36 9.47 20.54
C MET A 13 -6.52 8.85 21.94
N VAL A 14 -5.47 8.88 22.78
CA VAL A 14 -5.56 8.36 24.15
C VAL A 14 -6.59 9.19 24.95
N GLY A 15 -7.50 8.49 25.62
CA GLY A 15 -8.63 9.08 26.33
C GLY A 15 -9.90 9.26 25.48
N LEU A 16 -9.84 9.06 24.17
CA LEU A 16 -11.00 9.12 23.29
C LEU A 16 -11.71 7.76 23.19
N GLU A 17 -13.03 7.79 23.10
CA GLU A 17 -13.81 6.66 22.60
C GLU A 17 -13.73 6.63 21.07
N LEU A 18 -13.25 5.52 20.53
CA LEU A 18 -13.06 5.30 19.10
C LEU A 18 -14.26 4.55 18.53
N GLU A 19 -14.80 5.09 17.45
CA GLU A 19 -15.96 4.55 16.76
C GLU A 19 -15.57 3.31 15.94
N SER A 20 -16.21 2.19 16.22
CA SER A 20 -15.98 0.95 15.47
C SER A 20 -16.88 0.88 14.24
N ILE A 21 -16.31 0.49 13.09
CA ILE A 21 -17.09 0.21 11.88
C ILE A 21 -18.15 -0.87 12.14
N LYS A 22 -17.85 -1.83 13.03
CA LYS A 22 -18.87 -2.75 13.54
C LYS A 22 -19.68 -2.05 14.65
N PRO A 23 -21.01 -1.90 14.51
CA PRO A 23 -21.84 -1.30 15.54
C PRO A 23 -21.72 -2.02 16.88
N GLY A 24 -21.68 -1.25 17.97
CA GLY A 24 -21.62 -1.77 19.35
C GLY A 24 -20.28 -2.37 19.76
N ALA A 25 -19.20 -2.09 19.02
CA ALA A 25 -17.86 -2.60 19.30
C ALA A 25 -16.82 -1.48 19.48
N ASN A 26 -17.27 -0.29 19.90
CA ASN A 26 -16.40 0.84 20.23
C ASN A 26 -15.38 0.45 21.31
N ILE A 27 -14.26 1.16 21.31
CA ILE A 27 -13.17 0.96 22.27
C ILE A 27 -12.68 2.31 22.77
N THR A 28 -12.20 2.37 24.01
CA THR A 28 -11.51 3.55 24.53
C THR A 28 -10.02 3.25 24.57
N LEU A 29 -9.21 4.08 23.93
CA LEU A 29 -7.75 3.96 24.02
C LEU A 29 -7.30 4.53 25.37
N THR A 30 -6.65 3.74 26.21
CA THR A 30 -6.27 4.14 27.57
C THR A 30 -4.80 4.50 27.71
N GLY A 31 -3.96 4.06 26.78
CA GLY A 31 -2.53 4.33 26.84
C GLY A 31 -1.73 3.68 25.72
N ILE A 32 -0.44 4.02 25.70
CA ILE A 32 0.56 3.45 24.80
C ILE A 32 1.77 3.05 25.64
N ASP A 33 2.11 1.76 25.60
CA ASP A 33 3.34 1.23 26.16
C ASP A 33 4.39 1.12 25.04
N ARG A 34 5.28 2.11 24.97
CA ARG A 34 6.34 2.18 23.96
C ARG A 34 7.47 1.17 24.23
N GLU A 35 7.71 0.78 25.48
CA GLU A 35 8.72 -0.23 25.81
C GLU A 35 8.26 -1.61 25.38
N ALA A 36 7.05 -2.02 25.77
CA ALA A 36 6.46 -3.30 25.37
C ALA A 36 5.90 -3.30 23.93
N LYS A 37 5.92 -2.14 23.25
CA LYS A 37 5.41 -1.90 21.89
C LYS A 37 3.95 -2.33 21.74
N ARG A 38 3.09 -1.82 22.62
CA ARG A 38 1.66 -2.16 22.68
C ARG A 38 0.81 -0.91 22.89
N ILE A 39 -0.40 -0.94 22.36
CA ILE A 39 -1.48 -0.04 22.76
C ILE A 39 -2.32 -0.70 23.86
N GLU A 40 -2.89 0.12 24.73
CA GLU A 40 -3.79 -0.29 25.79
C GLU A 40 -5.18 0.26 25.52
N LEU A 41 -6.20 -0.59 25.68
CA LEU A 41 -7.58 -0.21 25.39
C LEU A 41 -8.56 -0.91 26.32
N VAL A 42 -9.72 -0.29 26.47
CA VAL A 42 -10.89 -0.87 27.12
C VAL A 42 -11.95 -1.09 26.07
N THR A 43 -12.47 -2.32 25.97
CA THR A 43 -13.60 -2.61 25.07
C THR A 43 -14.88 -1.99 25.61
N TYR A 44 -15.90 -1.78 24.77
CA TYR A 44 -17.26 -1.40 25.19
C TYR A 44 -17.81 -2.21 26.40
N ALA A 45 -17.44 -3.49 26.52
CA ALA A 45 -17.81 -4.34 27.66
C ALA A 45 -17.00 -4.08 28.96
N GLY A 46 -16.22 -2.99 29.04
CA GLY A 46 -15.37 -2.64 30.20
C GLY A 46 -14.11 -3.48 30.36
N LYS A 47 -13.79 -4.38 29.42
CA LYS A 47 -12.62 -5.27 29.53
C LYS A 47 -11.34 -4.60 29.02
N ALA A 48 -10.34 -4.49 29.90
CA ALA A 48 -8.99 -4.07 29.54
C ALA A 48 -8.30 -5.11 28.63
N LYS A 49 -7.63 -4.62 27.59
CA LYS A 49 -6.93 -5.38 26.56
C LYS A 49 -5.70 -4.61 26.10
N THR A 50 -4.75 -5.34 25.50
CA THR A 50 -3.59 -4.74 24.84
C THR A 50 -3.45 -5.30 23.43
N ARG A 51 -2.93 -4.49 22.49
CA ARG A 51 -2.61 -4.92 21.12
C ARG A 51 -1.18 -4.55 20.75
N PRO A 52 -0.41 -5.46 20.14
CA PRO A 52 0.96 -5.16 19.77
C PRO A 52 1.04 -4.24 18.55
N PHE A 53 2.04 -3.36 18.53
CA PHE A 53 2.35 -2.48 17.40
C PHE A 53 2.57 -3.26 16.11
N SER A 54 3.03 -4.51 16.18
CA SER A 54 3.23 -5.36 15.01
C SER A 54 1.95 -5.56 14.18
N GLU A 55 0.77 -5.56 14.81
CA GLU A 55 -0.50 -5.67 14.08
C GLU A 55 -0.84 -4.36 13.37
N LEU A 56 -0.73 -3.23 14.06
CA LEU A 56 -0.93 -1.90 13.49
C LEU A 56 0.05 -1.66 12.33
N LYS A 57 1.30 -2.08 12.50
CA LYS A 57 2.33 -1.97 11.47
C LYS A 57 1.99 -2.80 10.23
N LYS A 58 1.45 -4.01 10.39
CA LYS A 58 1.02 -4.83 9.25
C LYS A 58 -0.10 -4.15 8.46
N ILE A 59 -1.05 -3.50 9.15
CA ILE A 59 -2.11 -2.73 8.51
C ILE A 59 -1.53 -1.50 7.80
N TRP A 60 -0.67 -0.73 8.47
CA TRP A 60 0.00 0.44 7.91
C TRP A 60 0.84 0.10 6.67
N ASP A 61 1.71 -0.89 6.75
CA ASP A 61 2.54 -1.35 5.63
C ASP A 61 1.65 -1.77 4.44
N LYS A 62 0.51 -2.42 4.71
CA LYS A 62 -0.46 -2.78 3.66
C LYS A 62 -1.06 -1.53 3.01
N LEU A 63 -1.53 -0.57 3.80
CA LEU A 63 -2.09 0.70 3.32
C LEU A 63 -1.08 1.53 2.51
N CYS A 64 0.20 1.50 2.88
CA CYS A 64 1.25 2.15 2.08
C CYS A 64 1.52 1.43 0.74
N SER A 65 1.27 0.12 0.67
CA SER A 65 1.60 -0.70 -0.51
C SER A 65 0.44 -0.91 -1.48
N THR A 66 -0.80 -0.73 -1.03
CA THR A 66 -2.02 -0.99 -1.81
C THR A 66 -3.09 0.03 -1.49
N PRO A 67 -3.99 0.37 -2.46
CA PRO A 67 -5.02 1.38 -2.25
C PRO A 67 -5.94 1.13 -1.05
N ALA A 68 -6.16 -0.14 -0.68
CA ALA A 68 -6.94 -0.49 0.50
C ALA A 68 -6.41 -1.73 1.24
N ALA A 69 -6.80 -1.85 2.50
CA ALA A 69 -6.50 -2.99 3.36
C ALA A 69 -7.78 -3.61 3.95
N HIS A 70 -8.01 -4.89 3.68
CA HIS A 70 -8.95 -5.71 4.45
C HIS A 70 -8.24 -6.26 5.69
N VAL A 71 -8.50 -5.68 6.87
CA VAL A 71 -7.73 -5.96 8.10
C VAL A 71 -7.76 -7.45 8.48
N ASP A 72 -8.89 -8.13 8.33
CA ASP A 72 -8.99 -9.57 8.58
C ASP A 72 -8.02 -10.38 7.71
N SER A 73 -7.91 -10.06 6.42
CA SER A 73 -6.93 -10.72 5.54
C SER A 73 -5.49 -10.38 5.94
N VAL A 74 -5.21 -9.13 6.30
CA VAL A 74 -3.87 -8.67 6.71
C VAL A 74 -3.39 -9.36 7.98
N LEU A 75 -4.30 -9.62 8.93
CA LEU A 75 -4.01 -10.24 10.22
C LEU A 75 -4.26 -11.76 10.25
N GLY A 76 -4.57 -12.39 9.10
CA GLY A 76 -4.68 -13.84 8.95
C GLY A 76 -6.00 -14.48 9.44
N GLY A 77 -7.17 -13.89 9.17
CA GLY A 77 -8.51 -14.49 9.31
C GLY A 77 -9.58 -13.58 9.94
N SER A 78 -10.70 -14.14 10.45
CA SER A 78 -11.89 -13.41 10.93
C SER A 78 -12.14 -13.33 12.46
N GLY A 79 -11.10 -13.36 13.30
CA GLY A 79 -11.26 -13.31 14.76
C GLY A 79 -11.75 -11.95 15.28
N SER A 80 -12.74 -11.96 16.18
CA SER A 80 -13.41 -10.76 16.72
C SER A 80 -12.47 -9.71 17.34
N SER A 81 -11.31 -10.14 17.85
CA SER A 81 -10.32 -9.25 18.43
C SER A 81 -9.62 -8.35 17.40
N ARG A 82 -9.65 -8.70 16.10
CA ARG A 82 -9.08 -7.91 14.99
C ARG A 82 -9.85 -6.63 14.71
N ASN A 83 -11.08 -6.53 15.21
CA ASN A 83 -11.83 -5.28 15.22
C ASN A 83 -11.07 -4.19 15.99
N GLN A 84 -10.29 -4.54 17.01
CA GLN A 84 -9.59 -3.56 17.85
C GLN A 84 -8.49 -2.80 17.08
N PRO A 85 -7.50 -3.46 16.45
CA PRO A 85 -6.53 -2.75 15.61
C PRO A 85 -7.18 -2.10 14.38
N GLU A 86 -8.26 -2.67 13.81
CA GLU A 86 -9.03 -2.01 12.75
C GLU A 86 -9.63 -0.69 13.23
N THR A 87 -10.33 -0.67 14.36
CA THR A 87 -10.94 0.52 14.93
C THR A 87 -9.91 1.60 15.21
N VAL A 88 -8.76 1.24 15.80
CA VAL A 88 -7.68 2.23 16.03
C VAL A 88 -7.20 2.86 14.73
N MET A 89 -6.93 2.04 13.71
CA MET A 89 -6.46 2.56 12.42
C MET A 89 -7.53 3.39 11.71
N ALA A 90 -8.79 2.99 11.77
CA ALA A 90 -9.92 3.66 11.11
C ALA A 90 -10.31 5.00 11.73
N ASN A 91 -9.81 5.31 12.93
CA ASN A 91 -10.09 6.58 13.62
C ASN A 91 -8.95 7.60 13.48
N LEU A 92 -7.93 7.29 12.66
CA LEU A 92 -6.89 8.23 12.28
C LEU A 92 -7.44 9.18 11.20
N PRO A 93 -7.15 10.50 11.28
CA PRO A 93 -7.69 11.51 10.37
C PRO A 93 -7.55 11.26 8.86
N TYR A 94 -6.55 10.48 8.47
CA TYR A 94 -6.21 10.20 7.07
C TYR A 94 -6.61 8.77 6.65
N ILE A 95 -7.46 8.09 7.42
CA ILE A 95 -7.93 6.75 7.11
C ILE A 95 -9.45 6.74 7.02
N GLU A 96 -9.96 6.47 5.82
CA GLU A 96 -11.38 6.25 5.60
C GLU A 96 -11.70 4.77 5.46
N TRP A 97 -12.97 4.42 5.57
CA TRP A 97 -13.42 3.05 5.36
C TRP A 97 -14.56 2.94 4.34
N PHE A 98 -14.63 1.80 3.66
CA PHE A 98 -15.69 1.49 2.69
C PHE A 98 -15.97 -0.01 2.64
N PHE A 99 -17.03 -0.40 1.93
CA PHE A 99 -17.34 -1.80 1.64
C PHE A 99 -16.91 -2.19 0.23
N MET A 100 -16.24 -3.33 0.11
CA MET A 100 -15.97 -4.00 -1.16
C MET A 100 -16.30 -5.48 -1.00
N ASN A 101 -17.15 -6.02 -1.89
CA ASN A 101 -17.58 -7.42 -1.87
C ASN A 101 -18.12 -7.86 -0.50
N GLY A 102 -18.90 -6.99 0.17
CA GLY A 102 -19.47 -7.25 1.50
C GLY A 102 -18.46 -7.22 2.66
N LYS A 103 -17.21 -6.82 2.41
CA LYS A 103 -16.14 -6.76 3.42
C LYS A 103 -15.66 -5.32 3.63
N LYS A 104 -15.36 -4.98 4.89
CA LYS A 104 -14.83 -3.67 5.29
C LYS A 104 -13.40 -3.51 4.79
N HIS A 105 -13.07 -2.36 4.25
CA HIS A 105 -11.71 -2.03 3.83
C HIS A 105 -11.35 -0.65 4.37
N LEU A 106 -10.10 -0.48 4.77
CA LEU A 106 -9.51 0.81 5.11
C LEU A 106 -8.76 1.35 3.89
N ALA A 107 -8.81 2.65 3.66
CA ALA A 107 -8.08 3.35 2.61
C ALA A 107 -7.26 4.50 3.21
N LEU A 108 -6.06 4.70 2.70
CA LEU A 108 -5.18 5.80 3.08
C LEU A 108 -5.46 7.02 2.19
N MET A 109 -5.83 8.14 2.81
CA MET A 109 -6.09 9.39 2.13
C MET A 109 -4.83 10.25 2.02
N LYS A 110 -4.79 11.13 1.02
CA LYS A 110 -3.64 12.02 0.79
C LYS A 110 -3.51 13.09 1.87
N GLU A 111 -4.65 13.57 2.37
CA GLU A 111 -4.77 14.60 3.39
C GLU A 111 -5.73 14.13 4.49
N PRO A 112 -5.64 14.67 5.71
CA PRO A 112 -6.64 14.44 6.76
C PRO A 112 -8.05 14.83 6.31
N THR A 113 -9.03 13.93 6.49
CA THR A 113 -10.43 14.13 6.09
C THR A 113 -11.41 14.20 7.27
N HIS A 114 -11.00 13.80 8.48
CA HIS A 114 -11.80 13.89 9.70
C HIS A 114 -10.93 14.06 10.96
N ASP A 115 -11.55 14.29 12.12
CA ASP A 115 -10.85 14.50 13.39
C ASP A 115 -10.33 13.18 14.00
N TYR A 116 -9.32 13.29 14.87
CA TYR A 116 -8.82 12.16 15.66
C TYR A 116 -9.93 11.54 16.50
N GLY A 117 -10.01 10.21 16.49
CA GLY A 117 -11.00 9.48 17.28
C GLY A 117 -12.40 9.43 16.67
N THR A 118 -12.56 9.92 15.43
CA THR A 118 -13.83 9.83 14.68
C THR A 118 -13.69 8.87 13.51
N LEU A 119 -14.79 8.24 13.10
CA LEU A 119 -14.81 7.30 12.00
C LEU A 119 -15.46 7.93 10.76
N TYR A 120 -14.78 7.88 9.61
CA TYR A 120 -15.32 8.44 8.37
C TYR A 120 -15.52 7.38 7.29
N LYS A 121 -16.76 7.26 6.82
CA LYS A 121 -17.12 6.38 5.71
C LYS A 121 -16.90 7.13 4.40
N MET A 122 -16.09 6.57 3.52
CA MET A 122 -15.81 7.11 2.19
C MET A 122 -17.09 7.27 1.37
N ASP A 123 -17.13 8.32 0.56
CA ASP A 123 -18.20 8.55 -0.43
C ASP A 123 -18.29 7.41 -1.45
N GLU A 124 -19.48 7.17 -1.99
CA GLU A 124 -19.71 6.06 -2.92
C GLU A 124 -18.91 6.20 -4.22
N MET A 125 -18.70 7.41 -4.72
CA MET A 125 -17.98 7.67 -5.96
C MET A 125 -16.48 7.40 -5.78
N ASP A 126 -15.89 7.93 -4.70
CA ASP A 126 -14.49 7.68 -4.34
C ASP A 126 -14.23 6.19 -4.05
N ALA A 127 -15.16 5.55 -3.34
CA ALA A 127 -15.09 4.12 -3.07
C ALA A 127 -15.15 3.29 -4.35
N GLU A 128 -15.93 3.71 -5.35
CA GLU A 128 -16.00 3.01 -6.63
C GLU A 128 -14.72 3.18 -7.46
N GLU A 129 -14.13 4.37 -7.49
CA GLU A 129 -12.83 4.59 -8.13
C GLU A 129 -11.76 3.68 -7.48
N LEU A 130 -11.76 3.58 -6.15
CA LEU A 130 -10.80 2.78 -5.42
C LEU A 130 -11.01 1.27 -5.62
N LYS A 131 -12.25 0.81 -5.71
CA LYS A 131 -12.60 -0.57 -6.10
C LYS A 131 -12.08 -0.91 -7.50
N GLN A 132 -12.27 -0.01 -8.47
CA GLN A 132 -11.77 -0.21 -9.84
C GLN A 132 -10.24 -0.31 -9.88
N LYS A 133 -9.55 0.55 -9.12
CA LYS A 133 -8.07 0.47 -8.97
C LYS A 133 -7.64 -0.87 -8.40
N LEU A 134 -8.30 -1.35 -7.35
CA LEU A 134 -7.99 -2.65 -6.73
C LEU A 134 -8.24 -3.82 -7.67
N GLN A 135 -9.38 -3.84 -8.37
CA GLN A 135 -9.68 -4.87 -9.36
C GLN A 135 -8.68 -4.88 -10.51
N THR A 136 -8.19 -3.70 -10.91
CA THR A 136 -7.16 -3.59 -11.94
C THR A 136 -5.84 -4.17 -11.43
N ILE A 137 -5.42 -3.84 -10.20
CA ILE A 137 -4.20 -4.38 -9.59
C ILE A 137 -4.28 -5.90 -9.42
N ASP A 138 -5.39 -6.43 -8.95
CA ASP A 138 -5.58 -7.88 -8.75
C ASP A 138 -5.57 -8.65 -10.08
N LYS A 139 -5.89 -7.99 -11.20
CA LYS A 139 -5.81 -8.57 -12.54
C LYS A 139 -4.41 -8.51 -13.15
N ILE A 140 -3.50 -7.67 -12.64
CA ILE A 140 -2.14 -7.59 -13.18
C ILE A 140 -1.38 -8.87 -12.86
N ALA A 141 -1.14 -9.67 -13.89
CA ALA A 141 -0.37 -10.91 -13.82
C ALA A 141 1.14 -10.68 -13.94
N CYS A 142 1.56 -9.61 -14.62
CA CYS A 142 2.95 -9.33 -14.93
C CYS A 142 3.23 -7.82 -14.90
N GLU A 143 4.40 -7.42 -14.39
CA GLU A 143 4.90 -6.05 -14.51
C GLU A 143 6.20 -6.08 -15.34
N VAL A 144 6.29 -5.19 -16.31
CA VAL A 144 7.42 -5.05 -17.23
C VAL A 144 7.89 -3.61 -17.18
N VAL A 145 9.19 -3.40 -16.94
CA VAL A 145 9.82 -2.09 -16.97
C VAL A 145 10.61 -1.94 -18.26
N VAL A 146 10.34 -0.91 -19.03
CA VAL A 146 11.03 -0.56 -20.27
C VAL A 146 11.90 0.65 -20.01
N LEU A 147 13.22 0.49 -20.00
CA LEU A 147 14.17 1.59 -19.90
C LEU A 147 14.57 2.04 -21.30
N THR A 148 14.38 3.32 -21.59
CA THR A 148 14.69 3.91 -22.89
C THR A 148 15.37 5.27 -22.73
N ASP A 149 16.27 5.58 -23.66
CA ASP A 149 16.83 6.93 -23.80
C ASP A 149 15.86 7.88 -24.55
N ASP A 150 14.90 7.30 -25.29
CA ASP A 150 13.89 8.02 -26.06
C ASP A 150 12.49 7.59 -25.62
N ILE A 151 11.95 8.29 -24.62
CA ILE A 151 10.57 8.09 -24.17
C ILE A 151 9.57 8.37 -25.28
N LYS A 152 9.83 9.36 -26.15
CA LYS A 152 8.86 9.79 -27.14
C LYS A 152 8.63 8.68 -28.17
N SER A 153 9.70 8.14 -28.71
CA SER A 153 9.62 7.02 -29.67
C SER A 153 9.04 5.76 -29.02
N ALA A 154 9.46 5.44 -27.78
CA ALA A 154 8.90 4.30 -27.06
C ALA A 154 7.40 4.48 -26.80
N ALA A 155 6.98 5.69 -26.43
CA ALA A 155 5.58 5.98 -26.16
C ALA A 155 4.72 5.81 -27.41
N VAL A 156 5.10 6.44 -28.51
CA VAL A 156 4.41 6.30 -29.80
C VAL A 156 4.31 4.83 -30.20
N ALA A 157 5.41 4.07 -30.12
CA ALA A 157 5.40 2.67 -30.49
C ALA A 157 4.43 1.83 -29.64
N TYR A 158 4.43 2.02 -28.31
CA TYR A 158 3.52 1.30 -27.42
C TYR A 158 2.06 1.70 -27.65
N GLU A 159 1.77 3.00 -27.79
CA GLU A 159 0.42 3.50 -28.04
C GLU A 159 -0.12 2.99 -29.39
N ASP A 160 0.69 3.03 -30.45
CA ASP A 160 0.31 2.53 -31.78
C ASP A 160 0.05 1.01 -31.77
N MET A 161 0.88 0.24 -31.05
CA MET A 161 0.77 -1.22 -30.99
C MET A 161 -0.44 -1.69 -30.17
N THR A 162 -0.76 -0.97 -29.09
CA THR A 162 -1.78 -1.39 -28.11
C THR A 162 -3.10 -0.67 -28.26
N GLY A 163 -3.13 0.49 -28.93
CA GLY A 163 -4.28 1.38 -29.01
C GLY A 163 -4.62 2.08 -27.69
N VAL A 164 -3.76 1.99 -26.67
CA VAL A 164 -3.99 2.57 -25.34
C VAL A 164 -2.96 3.68 -25.10
N PRO A 165 -3.36 4.88 -24.63
CA PRO A 165 -2.41 5.93 -24.32
C PRO A 165 -1.62 5.64 -23.03
N LEU A 166 -0.37 6.10 -22.98
CA LEU A 166 0.46 6.07 -21.78
C LEU A 166 0.04 7.17 -20.80
N LYS A 167 -0.06 6.80 -19.52
CA LYS A 167 -0.38 7.73 -18.44
C LYS A 167 0.90 8.15 -17.70
N PRO A 168 1.14 9.45 -17.50
CA PRO A 168 2.28 9.90 -16.71
C PRO A 168 2.10 9.50 -15.24
N LEU A 169 3.15 8.93 -14.63
CA LEU A 169 3.21 8.66 -13.18
C LEU A 169 4.05 9.68 -12.43
N SER A 170 5.20 10.03 -12.99
CA SER A 170 6.14 11.01 -12.45
C SER A 170 7.06 11.52 -13.58
N PRO A 171 7.91 12.54 -13.36
CA PRO A 171 8.80 13.04 -14.40
C PRO A 171 9.68 11.94 -15.04
N GLY A 172 9.41 11.63 -16.30
CA GLY A 172 10.12 10.60 -17.05
C GLY A 172 9.71 9.15 -16.71
N VAL A 173 8.57 8.95 -16.05
CA VAL A 173 7.98 7.63 -15.81
C VAL A 173 6.52 7.61 -16.25
N TYR A 174 6.17 6.64 -17.08
CA TYR A 174 4.84 6.47 -17.64
C TYR A 174 4.36 5.04 -17.41
N GLU A 175 3.05 4.86 -17.33
CA GLU A 175 2.43 3.55 -17.22
C GLU A 175 1.36 3.30 -18.28
N GLN A 176 1.21 2.03 -18.61
CA GLN A 176 0.11 1.51 -19.38
C GLN A 176 -0.23 0.13 -18.82
N ILE A 177 -1.51 -0.23 -18.82
CA ILE A 177 -1.97 -1.56 -18.45
C ILE A 177 -2.75 -2.11 -19.63
N GLN A 178 -2.31 -3.25 -20.15
CA GLN A 178 -2.91 -3.93 -21.28
C GLN A 178 -2.75 -5.44 -21.10
N ASP A 179 -3.82 -6.21 -21.36
CA ASP A 179 -3.82 -7.68 -21.28
C ASP A 179 -3.22 -8.25 -19.99
N ASN A 180 -3.61 -7.67 -18.84
CA ASN A 180 -3.11 -8.04 -17.50
C ASN A 180 -1.60 -7.85 -17.31
N VAL A 181 -0.94 -7.13 -18.21
CA VAL A 181 0.47 -6.72 -18.08
C VAL A 181 0.52 -5.22 -17.79
N ARG A 182 1.25 -4.84 -16.75
CA ARG A 182 1.57 -3.46 -16.45
C ARG A 182 2.93 -3.11 -17.07
N PHE A 183 2.93 -2.21 -18.03
CA PHE A 183 4.15 -1.65 -18.61
C PHE A 183 4.49 -0.34 -17.91
N ILE A 184 5.72 -0.23 -17.42
CA ILE A 184 6.28 1.00 -16.85
C ILE A 184 7.41 1.45 -17.77
N ILE A 185 7.21 2.55 -18.48
CA ILE A 185 8.22 3.11 -19.39
C ILE A 185 8.98 4.20 -18.65
N VAL A 186 10.30 4.04 -18.57
CA VAL A 186 11.18 4.90 -17.77
C VAL A 186 12.27 5.49 -18.64
N SER A 187 12.45 6.80 -18.53
CA SER A 187 13.60 7.49 -19.11
C SER A 187 14.84 7.01 -18.39
N ARG A 188 15.86 6.60 -19.14
CA ARG A 188 17.16 6.26 -18.59
C ARG A 188 17.74 7.42 -17.77
N ASN A 189 17.49 8.66 -18.19
CA ASN A 189 17.96 9.86 -17.51
C ASN A 189 17.27 10.11 -16.16
N SER A 190 16.12 9.50 -15.90
CA SER A 190 15.41 9.58 -14.62
C SER A 190 15.93 8.60 -13.57
N ILE A 191 16.87 7.71 -13.92
CA ILE A 191 17.40 6.68 -13.02
C ILE A 191 18.85 6.97 -12.65
N LEU A 192 19.11 7.03 -11.34
CA LEU A 192 20.46 7.03 -10.78
C LEU A 192 20.98 5.60 -10.64
N GLY A 193 22.21 5.35 -11.12
CA GLY A 193 22.87 4.04 -11.02
C GLY A 193 23.14 3.39 -12.38
N PRO A 194 24.01 2.35 -12.44
CA PRO A 194 24.37 1.67 -13.68
C PRO A 194 23.29 0.65 -14.07
N VAL A 195 22.51 1.01 -15.08
CA VAL A 195 21.52 0.14 -15.74
C VAL A 195 21.53 0.40 -17.24
N GLU A 196 21.41 -0.66 -18.02
CA GLU A 196 21.32 -0.56 -19.48
C GLU A 196 19.86 -0.32 -19.92
N THR A 197 19.68 0.35 -21.06
CA THR A 197 18.37 0.42 -21.68
C THR A 197 17.91 -0.97 -22.14
N GLY A 198 16.62 -1.19 -22.15
CA GLY A 198 16.02 -2.48 -22.47
C GLY A 198 14.77 -2.80 -21.68
N THR A 199 14.24 -3.99 -21.91
CA THR A 199 13.02 -4.48 -21.29
C THR A 199 13.36 -5.44 -20.15
N TYR A 200 12.81 -5.17 -18.97
CA TYR A 200 13.04 -5.94 -17.75
C TYR A 200 11.71 -6.49 -17.24
N VAL A 201 11.68 -7.80 -16.98
CA VAL A 201 10.53 -8.41 -16.29
C VAL A 201 10.69 -8.19 -14.79
N VAL A 202 9.64 -7.71 -14.14
CA VAL A 202 9.66 -7.49 -12.68
C VAL A 202 9.26 -8.78 -11.98
N VAL A 203 10.11 -9.23 -11.06
CA VAL A 203 9.87 -10.41 -10.24
C VAL A 203 9.82 -9.99 -8.77
N LYS A 204 8.80 -10.45 -8.05
CA LYS A 204 8.73 -10.29 -6.60
C LYS A 204 9.56 -11.40 -5.94
N GLY A 205 10.60 -11.02 -5.21
CA GLY A 205 11.51 -11.95 -4.54
C GLY A 205 11.54 -11.76 -3.02
N ASN A 206 11.83 -12.83 -2.29
CA ASN A 206 12.00 -12.80 -0.83
C ASN A 206 13.45 -12.56 -0.40
N THR A 207 14.40 -12.77 -1.32
CA THR A 207 15.84 -12.60 -1.09
C THR A 207 16.48 -12.01 -2.34
N ILE A 208 17.26 -10.95 -2.19
CA ILE A 208 18.19 -10.51 -3.24
C ILE A 208 19.44 -11.37 -3.08
N SER A 209 19.56 -12.42 -3.89
CA SER A 209 20.78 -13.21 -3.96
C SER A 209 21.75 -12.49 -4.91
N GLY A 210 22.78 -11.84 -4.38
CA GLY A 210 23.95 -11.41 -5.15
C GLY A 210 24.11 -9.91 -5.45
N THR A 211 25.30 -9.59 -5.93
CA THR A 211 25.96 -8.29 -6.19
C THR A 211 25.34 -7.43 -7.31
N GLY A 212 24.03 -7.53 -7.55
CA GLY A 212 23.36 -6.74 -8.58
C GLY A 212 23.26 -5.26 -8.21
N SER A 213 23.38 -4.38 -9.21
CA SER A 213 23.15 -2.94 -9.03
C SER A 213 21.73 -2.68 -8.56
N VAL A 214 21.57 -1.80 -7.57
CA VAL A 214 20.26 -1.37 -7.09
C VAL A 214 19.92 -0.03 -7.71
N ILE A 215 18.73 0.07 -8.28
CA ILE A 215 18.17 1.32 -8.80
C ILE A 215 16.84 1.63 -8.12
N THR A 216 16.45 2.91 -8.14
CA THR A 216 15.17 3.36 -7.58
C THR A 216 14.29 3.89 -8.70
N ILE A 217 13.06 3.40 -8.78
CA ILE A 217 12.02 3.87 -9.70
C ILE A 217 10.76 4.11 -8.88
N ASN A 218 10.22 5.34 -8.88
CA ASN A 218 9.03 5.73 -8.09
C ASN A 218 9.12 5.26 -6.62
N ASP A 219 10.22 5.61 -5.93
CA ASP A 219 10.50 5.27 -4.52
C ASP A 219 10.56 3.77 -4.20
N LYS A 220 10.60 2.92 -5.23
CA LYS A 220 10.80 1.47 -5.08
C LYS A 220 12.20 1.09 -5.53
N ASN A 221 12.88 0.30 -4.71
CA ASN A 221 14.20 -0.23 -5.00
C ASN A 221 14.08 -1.56 -5.75
N TYR A 222 14.82 -1.66 -6.85
CA TYR A 222 14.91 -2.85 -7.68
C TYR A 222 16.37 -3.30 -7.75
N SER A 223 16.61 -4.59 -7.54
CA SER A 223 17.90 -5.21 -7.85
C SER A 223 17.88 -5.72 -9.29
N ILE A 224 18.85 -5.31 -10.08
CA ILE A 224 18.99 -5.73 -11.47
C ILE A 224 19.74 -7.06 -11.53
N GLN A 225 19.20 -8.02 -12.27
CA GLN A 225 19.77 -9.34 -12.46
C GLN A 225 19.71 -9.74 -13.93
N HIS A 226 20.82 -10.29 -14.43
CA HIS A 226 20.90 -10.87 -15.76
C HIS A 226 21.07 -12.38 -15.62
N VAL A 227 20.05 -13.16 -15.99
CA VAL A 227 20.03 -14.61 -15.78
C VAL A 227 19.71 -15.30 -17.09
N ASN A 228 20.69 -16.00 -17.68
CA ASN A 228 20.51 -16.77 -18.92
C ASN A 228 19.85 -15.99 -20.08
N GLY A 229 20.24 -14.71 -20.25
CA GLY A 229 19.67 -13.82 -21.27
C GLY A 229 18.35 -13.14 -20.87
N LEU A 230 17.84 -13.38 -19.65
CA LEU A 230 16.72 -12.64 -19.09
C LEU A 230 17.21 -11.43 -18.32
N ASN A 231 16.59 -10.28 -18.62
CA ASN A 231 16.76 -9.04 -17.87
C ASN A 231 15.66 -8.96 -16.82
N LEU A 232 16.04 -9.05 -15.54
CA LEU A 232 15.11 -9.09 -14.42
C LEU A 232 15.31 -7.90 -13.50
N MET A 233 14.20 -7.35 -13.03
CA MET A 233 14.16 -6.42 -11.90
C MET A 233 13.51 -7.10 -10.71
N VAL A 234 14.30 -7.37 -9.67
CA VAL A 234 13.81 -8.03 -8.46
C VAL A 234 13.42 -6.97 -7.45
N CYS A 235 12.13 -6.93 -7.10
CA CYS A 235 11.60 -6.11 -6.02
C CYS A 235 11.40 -6.98 -4.78
N LEU A 236 11.95 -6.55 -3.65
CA LEU A 236 11.77 -7.27 -2.39
C LEU A 236 10.34 -7.12 -1.89
N THR A 237 9.63 -8.24 -1.80
CA THR A 237 8.48 -8.35 -0.90
C THR A 237 9.03 -8.56 0.50
N LYS A 238 8.91 -7.55 1.38
CA LYS A 238 9.22 -7.73 2.82
C LYS A 238 8.46 -8.96 3.30
N SER A 239 9.21 -9.99 3.71
CA SER A 239 8.64 -11.23 4.26
C SER A 239 7.87 -10.91 5.54
N TYR A 240 6.69 -11.50 5.66
CA TYR A 240 5.70 -11.32 6.73
C TYR A 240 6.16 -11.79 8.12
#